data_AF-J9B0C2-F1
#
_entry.id   AF-J9B0C2-F1
#
_cell.length_a   1.000
_cell.length_b   1.000
_cell.length_c   1.000
_cell.angle_alpha   90.00
_cell.angle_beta   90.00
_cell.angle_gamma   90.00
#
_symmetry.space_group_name_H-M   'P 1'
#
loop_
_entity.id
_entity.type
_entity.pdbx_description
1 polymer ?
#
loop_
_entity_poly.entity_id
_entity_poly.type
_entity_poly.pdbx_seq_one_letter_code
_entity_poly.pdbx_strand_id
1 'polypeptide(L)'
;MTCREADFYGLFERITPGKLQSSSALLKASAHFVHALHSYLHSRLQEAKSHITDSVTIVRDEGVPRIQALATLLSAKLVAVDVPDMLIAANNFATKSSDHSLALWLNQIIYETQVQYGHVEQSKSVKMKFDQMQAYISQAVHDAVNSPAHSLIQ
;
A
#
# COMPACT_ATOMS: atom_id res chain seq x y z
N MET A 1 -22.00 4.90 20.68
CA MET A 1 -20.60 4.87 20.21
C MET A 1 -19.81 3.96 21.12
N THR A 2 -19.17 2.94 20.57
CA THR A 2 -18.27 2.08 21.36
C THR A 2 -17.01 2.89 21.69
N CYS A 3 -16.38 2.65 22.85
CA CYS A 3 -15.19 3.38 23.30
C CYS A 3 -14.13 3.56 22.19
N ARG A 4 -13.98 2.53 21.34
CA ARG A 4 -13.02 2.48 20.22
C ARG A 4 -13.27 3.50 19.11
N GLU A 5 -14.52 3.84 18.83
CA GLU A 5 -14.86 4.79 17.76
C GLU A 5 -14.51 6.22 18.18
N ALA A 6 -14.80 6.59 19.42
CA ALA A 6 -14.42 7.87 19.99
C ALA A 6 -12.89 8.01 20.07
N ASP A 7 -12.19 6.95 20.49
CA ASP A 7 -10.72 6.91 20.49
C ASP A 7 -10.14 7.10 19.09
N PHE A 8 -10.71 6.42 18.09
CA PHE A 8 -10.31 6.57 16.70
C PHE A 8 -10.44 8.01 16.23
N TYR A 9 -11.61 8.64 16.38
CA TYR A 9 -11.81 10.02 15.92
C TYR A 9 -10.96 11.03 16.69
N GLY A 10 -10.71 10.80 17.98
CA GLY A 10 -9.78 11.61 18.76
C GLY A 10 -8.34 11.55 18.22
N LEU A 11 -7.86 10.37 17.81
CA LEU A 11 -6.56 10.21 17.17
C LEU A 11 -6.54 10.78 15.74
N PHE A 12 -7.59 10.52 14.96
CA PHE A 12 -7.74 10.95 13.58
C PHE A 12 -7.72 12.49 13.46
N GLU A 13 -8.41 13.20 14.37
CA GLU A 13 -8.38 14.66 14.46
C GLU A 13 -6.97 15.21 14.72
N ARG A 14 -6.18 14.54 15.57
CA ARG A 14 -4.81 14.98 15.90
C ARG A 14 -3.84 14.86 14.73
N ILE A 15 -4.07 13.90 13.84
CA ILE A 15 -3.24 13.70 12.65
C ILE A 15 -3.75 14.48 11.44
N THR A 16 -4.77 15.33 11.59
CA THR A 16 -5.26 16.17 10.50
C THR A 16 -4.13 17.04 9.95
N PRO A 17 -3.83 17.01 8.63
CA PRO A 17 -2.65 17.70 8.08
C PRO A 17 -2.54 19.18 8.44
N GLY A 18 -3.66 19.91 8.54
CA GLY A 18 -3.69 21.32 8.94
C GLY A 18 -3.51 21.57 10.45
N LYS A 19 -3.72 20.56 11.29
CA LYS A 19 -3.55 20.62 12.76
C LYS A 19 -2.22 20.03 13.21
N LEU A 20 -1.57 19.25 12.35
CA LEU A 20 -0.32 18.57 12.63
C LEU A 20 0.82 19.59 12.75
N GLN A 21 1.24 19.88 13.99
CA GLN A 21 2.38 20.75 14.30
C GLN A 21 3.71 20.00 14.08
N SER A 22 3.97 19.55 12.85
CA SER A 22 5.22 18.90 12.48
C SER A 22 5.83 19.57 11.26
N SER A 23 7.16 19.69 11.25
CA SER A 23 7.93 20.08 10.07
C SER A 23 8.26 18.90 9.15
N SER A 24 8.01 17.65 9.59
CA SER A 24 8.33 16.45 8.81
C SER A 24 7.39 16.31 7.60
N ALA A 25 7.97 16.39 6.41
CA ALA A 25 7.26 16.14 5.15
C ALA A 25 6.65 14.73 5.10
N LEU A 26 7.41 13.71 5.50
CA LEU A 26 6.93 12.33 5.56
C LEU A 26 5.74 12.15 6.51
N LEU A 27 5.76 12.80 7.68
CA LEU A 27 4.64 12.72 8.62
C LEU A 27 3.39 13.39 8.04
N LYS A 28 3.54 14.55 7.40
CA LYS A 28 2.44 15.23 6.68
C LYS A 28 1.89 14.35 5.58
N ALA A 29 2.75 13.76 4.75
CA ALA A 29 2.34 12.89 3.67
C ALA A 29 1.58 11.65 4.17
N SER A 30 2.04 11.07 5.29
CA SER A 30 1.38 9.94 5.95
C SER A 30 0.01 10.34 6.50
N ALA A 31 -0.10 11.52 7.11
CA ALA A 31 -1.37 12.09 7.55
C ALA A 31 -2.35 12.27 6.37
N HIS A 32 -1.91 12.89 5.27
CA HIS A 32 -2.72 13.01 4.05
C HIS A 32 -3.14 11.63 3.51
N PHE A 33 -2.24 10.65 3.49
CA PHE A 33 -2.59 9.28 3.07
C PHE A 33 -3.68 8.64 3.94
N VAL A 34 -3.57 8.75 5.27
CA VAL A 34 -4.57 8.19 6.20
C VAL A 34 -5.92 8.88 6.02
N HIS A 35 -5.95 10.20 5.84
CA HIS A 35 -7.17 10.94 5.55
C HIS A 35 -7.79 10.57 4.20
N ALA A 36 -6.97 10.33 3.18
CA ALA A 36 -7.42 9.86 1.88
C ALA A 36 -8.07 8.48 1.98
N LEU A 37 -7.41 7.54 2.67
CA LEU A 37 -7.92 6.18 2.87
C LEU A 37 -9.23 6.18 3.64
N HIS A 38 -9.30 6.95 4.74
CA HIS A 38 -10.53 7.10 5.52
C HIS A 38 -11.67 7.66 4.67
N SER A 39 -11.41 8.70 3.87
CA SER A 39 -12.40 9.30 2.97
C SER A 39 -12.87 8.31 1.90
N TYR A 40 -11.94 7.54 1.32
CA TYR A 40 -12.24 6.49 0.34
C TYR A 40 -13.16 5.41 0.93
N LEU A 41 -12.84 4.88 2.12
CA LEU A 41 -13.66 3.88 2.81
C LEU A 41 -15.08 4.38 3.13
N HIS A 42 -15.24 5.69 3.32
CA HIS A 42 -16.54 6.34 3.54
C HIS A 42 -17.18 6.86 2.25
N SER A 43 -16.71 6.45 1.07
CA SER A 43 -17.22 6.88 -0.23
C SER A 43 -17.16 8.39 -0.50
N ARG A 44 -16.33 9.13 0.24
CA ARG A 44 -16.06 10.57 0.03
C ARG A 44 -14.94 10.76 -0.99
N LEU A 45 -15.22 10.43 -2.25
CA LEU A 45 -14.21 10.29 -3.29
C LEU A 45 -13.47 11.61 -3.62
N GLN A 46 -14.12 12.76 -3.53
CA GLN A 46 -13.47 14.05 -3.81
C GLN A 46 -12.47 14.43 -2.71
N GLU A 47 -12.83 14.22 -1.44
CA GLU A 47 -11.92 14.41 -0.30
C GLU A 47 -10.75 13.43 -0.38
N ALA A 48 -11.03 12.17 -0.72
CA ALA A 48 -10.00 11.15 -0.93
C ALA A 48 -9.00 11.57 -2.03
N LYS A 49 -9.50 12.09 -3.16
CA LYS A 49 -8.68 12.60 -4.26
C LYS A 49 -7.83 13.80 -3.84
N SER A 50 -8.41 14.77 -3.13
CA SER A 50 -7.65 15.93 -2.64
C SER A 50 -6.49 15.48 -1.74
N HIS A 51 -6.80 14.66 -0.73
CA HIS A 51 -5.78 14.20 0.21
C HIS A 51 -4.72 13.30 -0.43
N ILE A 52 -5.08 12.43 -1.38
CA ILE A 52 -4.11 11.56 -2.03
C ILE A 52 -3.16 12.35 -2.94
N THR A 53 -3.65 13.40 -3.62
CA THR A 53 -2.81 14.28 -4.45
C THR A 53 -1.72 14.97 -3.62
N ASP A 54 -2.08 15.48 -2.44
CA ASP A 54 -1.11 16.08 -1.52
C ASP A 54 -0.09 15.06 -1.03
N SER A 55 -0.55 13.86 -0.64
CA SER A 55 0.32 12.78 -0.19
C SER A 55 1.34 12.39 -1.27
N VAL A 56 0.87 12.09 -2.49
CA VAL A 56 1.72 11.71 -3.65
C VAL A 56 2.75 12.80 -3.97
N THR A 57 2.32 14.07 -3.92
CA THR A 57 3.21 15.21 -4.20
C THR A 57 4.37 15.27 -3.23
N ILE A 58 4.10 15.11 -1.93
CA ILE A 58 5.13 15.18 -0.90
C ILE A 58 6.07 13.95 -0.98
N VAL A 59 5.52 12.74 -1.09
CA VAL A 59 6.36 11.51 -1.04
C VAL A 59 7.21 11.31 -2.28
N ARG A 60 6.83 11.91 -3.41
CA ARG A 60 7.64 11.86 -4.64
C ARG A 60 9.04 12.42 -4.40
N ASP A 61 9.13 13.51 -3.64
CA ASP A 61 10.38 14.25 -3.45
C ASP A 61 11.22 13.66 -2.30
N GLU A 62 10.58 12.98 -1.33
CA GLU A 62 11.23 12.36 -0.17
C GLU A 62 11.84 10.98 -0.44
N GLY A 63 11.53 10.35 -1.58
CA GLY A 63 12.12 9.06 -1.96
C GLY A 63 11.75 7.89 -1.04
N VAL A 64 10.56 7.88 -0.45
CA VAL A 64 10.12 6.84 0.49
C VAL A 64 9.25 5.79 -0.23
N PRO A 65 9.82 4.64 -0.65
CA PRO A 65 9.18 3.75 -1.61
C PRO A 65 7.90 3.10 -1.08
N ARG A 66 7.82 2.77 0.21
CA ARG A 66 6.64 2.10 0.77
C ARG A 66 5.38 2.98 0.71
N ILE A 67 5.48 4.25 1.13
CA ILE A 67 4.35 5.17 1.07
C ILE A 67 4.05 5.60 -0.38
N GLN A 68 5.07 5.71 -1.24
CA GLN A 68 4.86 5.90 -2.69
C GLN A 68 4.04 4.77 -3.29
N ALA A 69 4.35 3.52 -2.95
CA ALA A 69 3.59 2.34 -3.41
C ALA A 69 2.13 2.41 -2.96
N LEU A 70 1.88 2.65 -1.67
CA LEU A 70 0.54 2.74 -1.10
C LEU A 70 -0.27 3.90 -1.69
N ALA A 71 0.33 5.08 -1.81
CA ALA A 71 -0.34 6.26 -2.35
C ALA A 71 -0.67 6.11 -3.85
N THR A 72 0.24 5.49 -4.61
CA THR A 72 0.01 5.17 -6.03
C THR A 72 -1.09 4.13 -6.20
N LEU A 73 -1.11 3.09 -5.36
CA LEU A 73 -2.18 2.08 -5.36
C LEU A 73 -3.55 2.70 -5.06
N LEU A 74 -3.65 3.51 -4.00
CA LEU A 74 -4.92 4.18 -3.67
C LEU A 74 -5.35 5.15 -4.78
N SER A 75 -4.40 5.85 -5.41
CA SER A 75 -4.68 6.70 -6.58
C SER A 75 -5.25 5.88 -7.73
N ALA A 76 -4.68 4.71 -8.04
CA ALA A 76 -5.20 3.81 -9.07
C ALA A 76 -6.63 3.34 -8.75
N LYS A 77 -6.96 3.09 -7.48
CA LYS A 77 -8.34 2.74 -7.06
C LYS A 77 -9.33 3.91 -7.13
N LEU A 78 -8.86 5.14 -7.03
CA LEU A 78 -9.69 6.36 -7.11
C LEU A 78 -9.95 6.82 -8.55
N VAL A 79 -9.09 6.44 -9.48
CA VAL A 79 -9.31 6.62 -10.91
C VAL A 79 -10.20 5.46 -11.35
N ALA A 80 -11.48 5.72 -11.61
CA ALA A 80 -12.47 4.72 -12.03
C ALA A 80 -12.20 4.08 -13.41
N VAL A 81 -11.02 4.35 -13.98
CA VAL A 81 -10.51 3.78 -15.23
C VAL A 81 -9.37 2.86 -14.83
N ASP A 82 -9.35 1.64 -15.35
CA ASP A 82 -8.26 0.72 -15.06
C ASP A 82 -6.94 1.29 -15.62
N VAL A 83 -5.98 1.52 -14.72
CA VAL A 83 -4.65 2.06 -15.05
C VAL A 83 -3.57 1.02 -14.70
N PRO A 84 -3.36 -0.02 -15.53
CA PRO A 84 -2.34 -1.05 -15.30
C PRO A 84 -0.95 -0.45 -15.03
N ASP A 85 -0.60 0.64 -15.70
CA ASP A 85 0.68 1.33 -15.53
C ASP A 85 0.87 1.89 -14.11
N MET A 86 -0.18 2.42 -13.50
CA MET A 86 -0.11 2.91 -12.11
C MET A 86 0.04 1.75 -11.13
N LEU A 87 -0.62 0.62 -11.37
CA LEU A 87 -0.46 -0.58 -10.53
C LEU A 87 0.94 -1.17 -10.66
N ILE A 88 1.51 -1.19 -11.87
CA ILE A 88 2.90 -1.60 -12.11
C ILE A 88 3.87 -0.65 -11.41
N ALA A 89 3.65 0.67 -11.49
CA ALA A 89 4.46 1.65 -10.78
C ALA A 89 4.40 1.46 -9.25
N ALA A 90 3.21 1.23 -8.69
CA ALA A 90 3.03 0.91 -7.28
C ALA A 90 3.83 -0.35 -6.88
N ASN A 91 3.77 -1.40 -7.70
CA ASN A 91 4.50 -2.66 -7.45
C ASN A 91 6.02 -2.48 -7.49
N ASN A 92 6.53 -1.66 -8.41
CA ASN A 92 7.95 -1.32 -8.47
C ASN A 92 8.40 -0.61 -7.18
N PHE A 93 7.60 0.31 -6.64
CA PHE A 93 7.88 0.94 -5.35
C PHE A 93 7.81 -0.06 -4.19
N ALA A 94 6.83 -0.97 -4.17
CA ALA A 94 6.72 -2.00 -3.14
C ALA A 94 7.96 -2.90 -3.11
N THR A 95 8.43 -3.33 -4.29
CA THR A 95 9.65 -4.14 -4.43
C THR A 95 10.89 -3.37 -3.97
N LYS A 96 11.02 -2.08 -4.31
CA LYS A 96 12.10 -1.21 -3.81
C LYS A 96 12.09 -1.03 -2.30
N SER A 97 10.92 -1.13 -1.66
CA SER A 97 10.79 -1.04 -0.20
C SER A 97 11.07 -2.35 0.54
N SER A 98 11.34 -3.45 -0.17
CA SER A 98 11.46 -4.80 0.39
C SER A 98 10.21 -5.26 1.16
N ASP A 99 9.05 -4.63 0.91
CA ASP A 99 7.75 -5.03 1.47
C ASP A 99 7.15 -6.13 0.58
N HIS A 100 7.61 -7.36 0.81
CA HIS A 100 7.20 -8.53 0.04
C HIS A 100 5.70 -8.82 0.13
N SER A 101 5.07 -8.49 1.27
CA SER A 101 3.62 -8.64 1.46
C SER A 101 2.85 -7.66 0.56
N LEU A 102 3.26 -6.39 0.53
CA LEU A 102 2.66 -5.40 -0.35
C LEU A 102 2.88 -5.74 -1.83
N ALA A 103 4.08 -6.20 -2.19
CA ALA A 103 4.40 -6.63 -3.55
C ALA A 103 3.55 -7.85 -3.98
N LEU A 104 3.36 -8.84 -3.11
CA LEU A 104 2.47 -9.98 -3.38
C LEU A 104 1.03 -9.52 -3.62
N TRP A 105 0.51 -8.65 -2.76
CA TRP A 105 -0.85 -8.14 -2.91
C TRP A 105 -1.03 -7.35 -4.21
N LEU A 106 -0.06 -6.51 -4.57
CA LEU A 106 -0.06 -5.76 -5.83
C LEU A 106 0.02 -6.69 -7.05
N ASN A 107 0.87 -7.72 -7.02
CA ASN A 107 0.94 -8.71 -8.10
C ASN A 107 -0.40 -9.43 -8.29
N GLN A 108 -1.13 -9.73 -7.21
CA GLN A 108 -2.47 -10.32 -7.31
C GLN A 108 -3.46 -9.36 -8.00
N ILE A 109 -3.49 -8.09 -7.60
CA ILE A 109 -4.37 -7.08 -8.21
C ILE A 109 -4.03 -6.89 -9.69
N ILE A 110 -2.74 -6.80 -10.03
CA ILE A 110 -2.29 -6.67 -11.43
C ILE A 110 -2.71 -7.90 -12.22
N TYR A 111 -2.49 -9.11 -11.69
CA TYR A 111 -2.88 -10.35 -12.35
C TYR A 111 -4.37 -10.36 -12.69
N GLU A 112 -5.23 -10.08 -11.71
CA GLU A 112 -6.69 -10.02 -11.89
C GLU A 112 -7.08 -8.99 -12.96
N THR A 113 -6.46 -7.81 -12.92
CA THR A 113 -6.68 -6.75 -13.91
C THR A 113 -6.29 -7.24 -15.31
N GLN A 114 -5.11 -7.84 -15.49
CA GLN A 114 -4.67 -8.34 -16.80
C GLN A 114 -5.58 -9.46 -17.33
N VAL A 115 -6.06 -10.35 -16.46
CA VAL A 115 -7.03 -11.40 -16.83
C VAL A 115 -8.35 -10.79 -17.28
N GLN A 116 -8.89 -9.82 -16.54
CA GLN A 116 -10.15 -9.15 -16.87
C GLN A 116 -10.12 -8.51 -18.27
N TYR A 117 -8.95 -8.01 -18.70
CA TYR A 117 -8.74 -7.40 -20.01
C TYR A 117 -8.29 -8.37 -21.12
N GLY A 118 -8.17 -9.67 -20.82
CA GLY A 118 -7.73 -10.67 -21.80
C GLY A 118 -6.25 -10.58 -22.16
N HIS A 119 -5.43 -9.90 -21.36
CA HIS A 119 -3.98 -9.80 -21.54
C HIS A 119 -3.28 -11.06 -21.01
N VAL A 120 -3.44 -12.18 -21.73
CA VAL A 120 -3.05 -13.53 -21.29
C VAL A 120 -1.53 -13.67 -21.04
N GLU A 121 -0.69 -13.06 -21.87
CA GLU A 121 0.77 -13.19 -21.69
C GLU A 121 1.28 -12.35 -20.51
N GLN A 122 0.72 -11.15 -20.31
CA GLN A 122 1.02 -10.31 -19.17
C GLN A 122 0.55 -10.97 -17.86
N SER A 123 -0.65 -11.56 -17.85
CA SER A 123 -1.17 -12.24 -16.65
C SER A 123 -0.31 -13.46 -16.28
N LYS A 124 0.14 -14.27 -17.24
CA LYS A 124 1.10 -15.36 -17.00
C LYS A 124 2.40 -14.87 -16.39
N SER A 125 2.97 -13.78 -16.93
CA SER A 125 4.22 -13.19 -16.42
C SER A 125 4.06 -12.71 -14.97
N VAL A 126 2.95 -12.05 -14.65
CA VAL A 126 2.66 -11.56 -13.30
C VAL A 126 2.42 -12.72 -12.34
N LYS A 127 1.70 -13.77 -12.78
CA LYS A 127 1.46 -14.98 -11.99
C LYS A 127 2.77 -15.71 -11.64
N MET A 128 3.70 -15.82 -12.59
CA MET A 128 5.02 -16.39 -12.33
C MET A 128 5.78 -15.61 -11.24
N LYS A 129 5.75 -14.27 -11.28
CA LYS A 129 6.37 -13.43 -10.23
C LYS A 129 5.69 -13.61 -8.88
N PHE A 130 4.37 -13.71 -8.85
CA PHE A 130 3.60 -13.99 -7.65
C PHE A 130 4.01 -15.34 -7.03
N ASP A 131 4.04 -16.41 -7.84
CA ASP A 131 4.35 -17.76 -7.38
C ASP A 131 5.78 -17.87 -6.84
N GLN A 132 6.75 -17.22 -7.51
CA GLN A 132 8.13 -17.15 -7.04
C GLN A 132 8.24 -16.46 -5.68
N MET A 133 7.55 -15.34 -5.50
CA MET A 133 7.60 -14.58 -4.25
C MET A 133 6.87 -15.32 -3.12
N GLN A 134 5.75 -15.96 -3.41
CA GLN A 134 5.03 -16.79 -2.45
C GLN A 134 5.88 -17.98 -1.99
N ALA A 135 6.56 -18.66 -2.91
CA ALA A 135 7.48 -19.74 -2.60
C ALA A 135 8.65 -19.25 -1.72
N TYR A 136 9.24 -18.11 -2.05
CA TYR A 136 10.30 -17.49 -1.26
C TYR A 136 9.85 -17.20 0.18
N ILE A 137 8.69 -16.54 0.37
CA ILE A 137 8.18 -16.25 1.71
C ILE A 137 7.87 -17.54 2.48
N SER A 138 7.26 -18.52 1.82
CA SER A 138 6.93 -19.81 2.45
C SER A 138 8.18 -20.54 2.93
N GLN A 139 9.24 -20.54 2.12
CA GLN A 139 10.53 -21.11 2.50
C GLN A 139 11.17 -20.33 3.65
N ALA A 140 11.19 -19.00 3.58
CA ALA A 140 11.76 -18.17 4.65
C ALA A 140 11.03 -18.37 5.99
N VAL A 141 9.70 -18.53 5.96
CA VAL A 141 8.90 -18.86 7.15
C VAL A 141 9.25 -20.26 7.66
N HIS A 142 9.35 -21.26 6.79
CA HIS A 142 9.75 -22.61 7.16
C HIS A 142 11.13 -22.64 7.83
N ASP A 143 12.11 -21.97 7.23
CA ASP A 143 13.47 -21.87 7.76
C ASP A 143 13.51 -21.11 9.09
N ALA A 144 12.74 -20.03 9.22
CA ALA A 144 12.66 -19.27 10.47
C ALA A 144 12.07 -20.11 11.61
N VAL A 145 10.98 -20.84 11.38
CA VAL A 145 10.34 -21.71 12.38
C VAL A 145 11.29 -22.83 12.82
N ASN A 146 12.08 -23.38 11.90
CA ASN A 146 13.07 -24.42 12.19
C ASN A 146 14.42 -23.87 12.66
N SER A 147 14.55 -22.54 12.78
CA SER A 147 15.79 -21.91 13.21
C SER A 147 16.09 -22.25 14.68
N PRO A 148 17.37 -22.45 15.06
CA PRO A 148 17.77 -22.63 16.45
C PRO A 148 17.34 -21.48 17.38
N ALA A 149 17.08 -20.29 16.83
CA ALA A 149 16.56 -19.16 17.60
C ALA A 149 15.11 -19.37 18.10
N HIS A 150 14.36 -20.27 17.46
CA HIS A 150 12.97 -20.60 17.79
C HIS A 150 12.81 -21.97 18.45
N SER A 151 13.90 -22.72 18.66
CA SER A 151 13.85 -23.91 19.52
C SER A 151 13.71 -23.47 20.98
N LEU A 152 12.47 -23.52 21.48
CA LEU A 152 12.17 -23.35 22.90
C LEU A 152 12.76 -24.56 23.66
N ILE A 153 13.95 -24.36 24.22
CA ILE A 153 14.71 -25.25 25.11
C ILE A 153 15.43 -26.40 24.36
N GLN A 154 16.76 -26.40 24.46
CA GLN A 154 17.62 -27.58 24.25
C GLN A 154 17.93 -28.22 25.60
#